data_AF-A0A316DNV1-F1
#
_entry.id   AF-A0A316DNV1-F1
#
_cell.length_a   1.000
_cell.length_b   1.000
_cell.length_c   1.000
_cell.angle_alpha   90.00
_cell.angle_beta   90.00
_cell.angle_gamma   90.00
#
_symmetry.space_group_name_H-M   'P 1'
#
loop_
_entity.id
_entity.type
_entity.pdbx_description
1 polymer ?
#
loop_
_entity_poly.entity_id
_entity_poly.type
_entity_poly.pdbx_seq_one_letter_code
_entity_poly.pdbx_strand_id
1 'polypeptide(L)'
;MENKTGKPAYRTGRYLKYAIGEIILVVIGILIALGINNWNNANNLSNKETTLLIEMKSNLESDLEGLKWDINKNERLLKANRIVIKSLNNGVYHDSLNFYYTLIKGNTVFVKNTSAYKNLESLGINIIKNDSLRIKITNLYSTRYEYIRYIEQVRDEKFQYEQIIPQINKNLRLTSENLYQPINFEELSRNNEFKSVIKLNCDLRNYIIITYKDIEKMITELIHAIELELKDKKK
;
A
#
# COMPACT_ATOMS: atom_id res chain seq x y z
N MET A 1 19.18 -100.58 -12.45
CA MET A 1 18.67 -99.80 -13.59
C MET A 1 18.05 -98.51 -13.05
N GLU A 2 18.59 -97.39 -13.52
CA GLU A 2 17.98 -96.08 -13.79
C GLU A 2 17.14 -95.27 -12.77
N ASN A 3 17.62 -94.02 -12.64
CA ASN A 3 16.95 -92.71 -12.69
C ASN A 3 15.93 -92.31 -11.62
N LYS A 4 16.27 -91.23 -10.89
CA LYS A 4 15.40 -90.03 -10.75
C LYS A 4 16.21 -88.72 -10.81
N THR A 5 16.29 -88.21 -12.04
CA THR A 5 16.34 -86.81 -12.49
C THR A 5 16.36 -85.70 -11.42
N GLY A 6 17.49 -85.00 -11.30
CA GLY A 6 17.57 -83.67 -10.69
C GLY A 6 16.90 -82.63 -11.61
N LYS A 7 15.92 -81.88 -11.07
CA LYS A 7 15.28 -80.76 -11.78
C LYS A 7 16.31 -79.64 -12.04
N PRO A 8 16.33 -79.01 -13.24
CA PRO A 8 17.19 -77.87 -13.47
C PRO A 8 16.61 -76.65 -12.72
N ALA A 9 17.36 -76.12 -11.75
CA ALA A 9 17.05 -74.83 -11.14
C ALA A 9 17.20 -73.73 -12.21
N TYR A 10 16.09 -73.18 -12.69
CA TYR A 10 16.06 -72.11 -13.69
C TYR A 10 16.92 -70.91 -13.23
N ARG A 11 18.04 -70.66 -13.92
CA ARG A 11 18.96 -69.53 -13.67
C ARG A 11 18.26 -68.16 -13.80
N THR A 12 17.10 -68.11 -14.46
CA THR A 12 16.28 -66.93 -14.74
C THR A 12 15.80 -66.19 -13.48
N GLY A 13 15.53 -66.91 -12.37
CA GLY A 13 15.05 -66.29 -11.13
C GLY A 13 16.12 -65.51 -10.36
N ARG A 14 17.41 -65.82 -10.56
CA ARG A 14 18.51 -65.03 -9.99
C ARG A 14 18.66 -63.70 -10.72
N TYR A 15 18.74 -63.73 -12.05
CA TYR A 15 18.87 -62.52 -12.87
C TYR A 15 17.70 -61.55 -12.69
N LEU A 16 16.47 -62.06 -12.56
CA LEU A 16 15.29 -61.21 -12.29
C LEU A 16 15.37 -60.51 -10.93
N LYS A 17 15.83 -61.19 -9.87
CA LYS A 17 16.02 -60.58 -8.54
C LYS A 17 17.11 -59.51 -8.55
N TYR A 18 18.21 -59.73 -9.28
CA TYR A 18 19.28 -58.75 -9.42
C TYR A 18 18.83 -57.51 -10.22
N ALA A 19 18.11 -57.70 -11.33
CA ALA A 19 17.58 -56.60 -12.13
C ALA A 19 16.52 -55.76 -11.38
N ILE A 20 15.64 -56.40 -10.60
CA ILE A 20 14.68 -55.68 -9.73
C ILE A 20 15.41 -54.89 -8.64
N GLY A 21 16.44 -55.48 -8.02
CA GLY A 21 17.28 -54.78 -7.04
C GLY A 21 17.95 -53.54 -7.61
N GLU A 22 18.48 -53.63 -8.83
CA GLU A 22 19.11 -52.51 -9.55
C GLU A 22 18.11 -51.40 -9.87
N ILE A 23 16.92 -51.74 -10.37
CA ILE A 23 15.85 -50.76 -10.62
C ILE A 23 15.45 -50.04 -9.32
N ILE A 24 15.27 -50.79 -8.23
CA ILE A 24 14.91 -50.20 -6.92
C ILE A 24 16.02 -49.25 -6.45
N LEU A 25 17.29 -49.63 -6.61
CA LEU A 25 18.43 -48.80 -6.22
C LEU A 25 18.52 -47.50 -7.04
N VAL A 26 18.28 -47.58 -8.35
CA VAL A 26 18.20 -46.42 -9.25
C VAL A 26 17.04 -45.51 -8.87
N VAL A 27 15.85 -46.06 -8.60
CA VAL A 27 14.67 -45.28 -8.18
C VAL A 27 14.93 -44.56 -6.85
N ILE A 28 15.54 -45.23 -5.87
CA ILE A 28 15.93 -44.59 -4.61
C ILE A 28 16.93 -43.45 -4.86
N GLY A 29 17.92 -43.67 -5.73
CA GLY A 29 18.87 -42.63 -6.13
C GLY A 29 18.19 -41.39 -6.73
N ILE A 30 17.24 -41.60 -7.65
CA ILE A 30 16.45 -40.52 -8.27
C ILE A 30 15.60 -39.79 -7.22
N LEU A 31 14.93 -40.51 -6.32
CA LEU A 31 14.09 -39.91 -5.29
C LEU A 31 14.92 -39.08 -4.29
N ILE A 32 16.11 -39.54 -3.90
CA ILE A 32 17.02 -38.77 -3.05
C ILE A 32 17.50 -37.52 -3.77
N ALA A 33 17.91 -37.63 -5.04
CA ALA A 33 18.34 -36.49 -5.84
C ALA A 33 17.23 -35.44 -6.00
N LEU A 34 16.00 -35.88 -6.28
CA LEU A 34 14.81 -35.01 -6.32
C LEU A 34 14.52 -34.39 -4.95
N GLY A 35 14.66 -35.16 -3.86
CA GLY A 35 14.49 -34.68 -2.50
C GLY A 35 15.46 -33.56 -2.13
N ILE A 36 16.76 -33.74 -2.41
CA ILE A 36 17.80 -32.72 -2.17
C ILE A 36 17.53 -31.47 -3.01
N ASN A 37 17.19 -31.63 -4.29
CA ASN A 37 16.89 -30.50 -5.17
C ASN A 37 15.66 -29.71 -4.67
N ASN A 38 14.59 -30.40 -4.26
CA ASN A 38 13.39 -29.78 -3.70
C ASN A 38 13.69 -29.03 -2.39
N TRP A 39 14.51 -29.60 -1.52
CA TRP A 39 14.93 -28.95 -0.27
C TRP A 39 15.76 -27.68 -0.52
N ASN A 40 16.74 -27.74 -1.42
CA ASN A 40 17.54 -26.58 -1.82
C ASN A 40 16.65 -25.46 -2.43
N ASN A 41 15.70 -25.82 -3.28
CA ASN A 41 14.74 -24.88 -3.86
C ASN A 41 13.84 -24.24 -2.78
N ALA A 42 13.38 -25.02 -1.81
CA ALA A 42 12.57 -24.51 -0.69
C ALA A 42 13.35 -23.51 0.17
N ASN A 43 14.63 -23.77 0.44
CA ASN A 43 15.52 -22.84 1.16
C ASN A 43 15.73 -21.55 0.37
N ASN A 44 16.00 -21.65 -0.94
CA ASN A 44 16.17 -20.50 -1.82
C ASN A 44 14.91 -19.61 -1.86
N LEU A 45 13.71 -20.21 -1.92
CA LEU A 45 12.45 -19.47 -1.87
C LEU A 45 12.25 -18.78 -0.51
N SER A 46 12.58 -19.46 0.60
CA SER A 46 12.49 -18.88 1.94
C SER A 46 13.41 -17.67 2.12
N ASN A 47 14.63 -17.73 1.57
CA ASN A 47 15.57 -16.62 1.61
C ASN A 47 15.05 -15.42 0.80
N LYS A 48 14.52 -15.66 -0.41
CA LYS A 48 13.91 -14.62 -1.24
C LYS A 48 12.72 -13.96 -0.55
N GLU A 49 11.83 -14.75 0.06
CA GLU A 49 10.71 -14.24 0.87
C GLU A 49 11.22 -13.34 2.00
N THR A 50 12.25 -13.77 2.72
CA THR A 50 12.85 -13.00 3.83
C THR A 50 13.41 -11.65 3.35
N THR A 51 14.20 -11.65 2.28
CA THR A 51 14.75 -10.42 1.69
C THR A 51 13.64 -9.47 1.24
N LEU A 52 12.63 -10.00 0.57
CA LEU A 52 11.48 -9.23 0.09
C LEU A 52 10.69 -8.59 1.25
N LEU A 53 10.44 -9.34 2.32
CA LEU A 53 9.74 -8.83 3.50
C LEU A 53 10.52 -7.74 4.23
N ILE A 54 11.86 -7.85 4.30
CA ILE A 54 12.73 -6.80 4.87
C ILE A 54 12.64 -5.52 4.04
N GLU A 55 12.76 -5.62 2.71
CA GLU A 55 12.64 -4.48 1.79
C GLU A 55 11.26 -3.83 1.90
N MET A 56 10.20 -4.65 1.92
CA MET A 56 8.82 -4.19 2.03
C MET A 56 8.58 -3.46 3.35
N LYS A 57 9.09 -3.97 4.47
CA LYS A 57 9.01 -3.28 5.75
C LYS A 57 9.64 -1.88 5.66
N SER A 58 10.85 -1.77 5.09
CA SER A 58 11.52 -0.47 4.93
C SER A 58 10.74 0.49 4.02
N ASN A 59 10.14 -0.02 2.94
CA ASN A 59 9.26 0.77 2.07
C ASN A 59 8.03 1.29 2.83
N LEU A 60 7.40 0.43 3.63
CA LEU A 60 6.22 0.77 4.44
C LEU A 60 6.53 1.80 5.55
N GLU A 61 7.72 1.76 6.15
CA GLU A 61 8.17 2.76 7.12
C GLU A 61 8.29 4.15 6.47
N SER A 62 8.84 4.21 5.26
CA SER A 62 8.92 5.46 4.49
C SER A 62 7.54 5.97 4.06
N ASP A 63 6.67 5.06 3.60
CA ASP A 63 5.28 5.37 3.27
C ASP A 63 4.53 5.95 4.48
N LEU A 64 4.77 5.41 5.68
CA LEU A 64 4.15 5.87 6.93
C LEU A 64 4.53 7.32 7.26
N GLU A 65 5.79 7.70 7.05
CA GLU A 65 6.26 9.07 7.27
C GLU A 65 5.62 10.05 6.29
N GLY A 66 5.57 9.69 5.00
CA GLY A 66 4.91 10.50 3.97
C GLY A 66 3.42 10.69 4.27
N LEU A 67 2.73 9.62 4.67
CA LEU A 67 1.31 9.67 4.99
C LEU A 67 1.00 10.56 6.19
N LYS A 68 1.86 10.55 7.23
CA LYS A 68 1.72 11.45 8.39
C LYS A 68 1.87 12.91 8.00
N TRP A 69 2.78 13.22 7.07
CA TRP A 69 2.92 14.57 6.53
C TRP A 69 1.66 14.99 5.76
N ASP A 70 1.10 14.11 4.92
CA ASP A 70 -0.14 14.38 4.17
C ASP A 70 -1.35 14.59 5.10
N ILE A 71 -1.47 13.80 6.17
CA ILE A 71 -2.49 14.00 7.21
C ILE A 71 -2.35 15.40 7.81
N ASN A 72 -1.15 15.77 8.26
CA ASN A 72 -0.92 17.07 8.89
C ASN A 72 -1.23 18.23 7.94
N LYS A 73 -0.84 18.11 6.66
CA LYS A 73 -1.15 19.11 5.64
C LYS A 73 -2.66 19.26 5.44
N ASN A 74 -3.41 18.18 5.33
CA ASN A 74 -4.87 18.26 5.20
C ASN A 74 -5.54 18.81 6.46
N GLU A 75 -5.05 18.49 7.65
CA GLU A 75 -5.57 19.07 8.90
C GLU A 75 -5.35 20.59 8.96
N ARG A 76 -4.21 21.08 8.47
CA ARG A 76 -3.94 22.53 8.33
C ARG A 76 -4.88 23.19 7.32
N LEU A 77 -5.09 22.58 6.15
CA LEU A 77 -6.02 23.08 5.13
C LEU A 77 -7.46 23.11 5.68
N LEU A 78 -7.91 22.03 6.32
CA LEU A 78 -9.24 21.94 6.94
C LEU A 78 -9.45 23.02 8.00
N LYS A 79 -8.45 23.23 8.86
CA LYS A 79 -8.47 24.30 9.87
C LYS A 79 -8.62 25.67 9.23
N ALA A 80 -7.85 25.96 8.18
CA ALA A 80 -7.93 27.23 7.46
C ALA A 80 -9.33 27.46 6.85
N ASN A 81 -9.87 26.48 6.14
CA ASN A 81 -11.22 26.56 5.55
C ASN A 81 -12.29 26.81 6.63
N ARG A 82 -12.20 26.14 7.79
CA ARG A 82 -13.12 26.37 8.92
C ARG A 82 -13.01 27.77 9.52
N ILE A 83 -11.80 28.31 9.63
CA ILE A 83 -11.57 29.67 10.13
C ILE A 83 -12.17 30.70 9.16
N VAL A 84 -11.99 30.50 7.86
CA VAL A 84 -12.61 31.36 6.82
C VAL A 84 -14.14 31.33 6.93
N ILE A 85 -14.77 30.15 7.00
CA ILE A 85 -16.23 30.06 7.17
C ILE A 85 -16.69 30.76 8.45
N LYS A 86 -15.98 30.57 9.57
CA LYS A 86 -16.32 31.22 10.83
C LYS A 86 -16.25 32.74 10.74
N SER A 87 -15.20 33.28 10.11
CA SER A 87 -15.05 34.71 9.85
C SER A 87 -16.21 35.26 9.01
N LEU A 88 -16.54 34.57 7.92
CA LEU A 88 -17.62 34.99 7.01
C LEU A 88 -19.00 34.94 7.68
N ASN A 89 -19.25 33.99 8.58
CA ASN A 89 -20.51 33.91 9.32
C ASN A 89 -20.64 34.95 10.42
N ASN A 90 -19.50 35.33 11.03
CA ASN A 90 -19.48 36.35 12.07
C ASN A 90 -19.42 37.77 11.50
N GLY A 91 -19.15 37.94 10.21
CA GLY A 91 -18.97 39.25 9.58
C GLY A 91 -17.74 39.99 10.09
N VAL A 92 -16.70 39.27 10.51
CA VAL A 92 -15.46 39.87 11.03
C VAL A 92 -14.27 39.54 10.13
N TYR A 93 -13.54 40.58 9.73
CA TYR A 93 -12.31 40.47 8.95
C TYR A 93 -11.13 41.16 9.63
N HIS A 94 -9.97 40.52 9.58
CA HIS A 94 -8.68 41.04 10.00
C HIS A 94 -7.61 40.58 9.00
N ASP A 95 -6.55 41.36 8.79
CA ASP A 95 -5.51 41.03 7.81
C ASP A 95 -4.79 39.71 8.10
N SER A 96 -4.75 39.27 9.36
CA SER A 96 -4.25 37.95 9.74
C SER A 96 -5.03 36.80 9.11
N LEU A 97 -6.25 37.04 8.61
CA LEU A 97 -7.05 36.05 7.89
C LEU A 97 -6.53 35.77 6.48
N ASN A 98 -5.70 36.64 5.90
CA ASN A 98 -5.18 36.46 4.54
C ASN A 98 -4.35 35.18 4.41
N PHE A 99 -3.67 34.79 5.48
CA PHE A 99 -3.01 33.50 5.57
C PHE A 99 -4.00 32.33 5.40
N TYR A 100 -5.16 32.38 6.06
CA TYR A 100 -6.16 31.32 5.96
C TYR A 100 -6.89 31.33 4.62
N TYR A 101 -7.17 32.50 4.04
CA TYR A 101 -7.69 32.60 2.66
C TYR A 101 -6.73 32.00 1.64
N THR A 102 -5.42 32.10 1.87
CA THR A 102 -4.40 31.49 0.99
C THR A 102 -4.44 29.95 1.05
N LEU A 103 -4.73 29.41 2.22
CA LEU A 103 -4.78 27.97 2.49
C LEU A 103 -6.15 27.32 2.20
N ILE A 104 -7.11 28.05 1.61
CA ILE A 104 -8.37 27.42 1.21
C ILE A 104 -8.18 26.49 0.00
N LYS A 105 -7.27 26.85 -0.91
CA LYS A 105 -6.83 25.96 -2.00
C LYS A 105 -5.67 25.10 -1.53
N GLY A 106 -5.66 23.85 -1.97
CA GLY A 106 -4.55 22.94 -1.75
C GLY A 106 -5.01 21.50 -1.66
N ASN A 107 -4.17 20.62 -2.17
CA ASN A 107 -4.34 19.18 -2.14
C ASN A 107 -3.04 18.50 -1.70
N THR A 108 -3.13 17.20 -1.46
CA THR A 108 -2.02 16.28 -1.21
C THR A 108 -2.03 15.19 -2.26
N VAL A 109 -0.85 14.61 -2.48
CA VAL A 109 -0.68 13.44 -3.33
C VAL A 109 0.23 12.50 -2.58
N PHE A 110 -0.31 11.37 -2.13
CA PHE A 110 0.45 10.39 -1.38
C PHE A 110 1.40 9.64 -2.32
N VAL A 111 2.71 9.80 -2.10
CA VAL A 111 3.76 9.16 -2.89
C VAL A 111 4.18 7.85 -2.21
N LYS A 112 3.64 6.75 -2.73
CA LYS A 112 3.95 5.39 -2.25
C LYS A 112 5.22 4.81 -2.84
N ASN A 113 5.97 4.05 -2.05
CA ASN A 113 7.07 3.21 -2.51
C ASN A 113 6.57 1.82 -2.92
N THR A 114 6.57 1.58 -4.23
CA THR A 114 6.07 0.31 -4.83
C THR A 114 7.17 -0.70 -5.16
N SER A 115 8.43 -0.43 -4.81
CA SER A 115 9.57 -1.21 -5.29
C SER A 115 9.50 -2.67 -4.86
N ALA A 116 9.38 -2.92 -3.55
CA ALA A 116 9.23 -4.27 -3.01
C ALA A 116 7.94 -4.95 -3.49
N TYR A 117 6.84 -4.19 -3.61
CA TYR A 117 5.57 -4.76 -4.06
C TYR A 117 5.60 -5.19 -5.53
N LYS A 118 6.21 -4.41 -6.42
CA LYS A 118 6.42 -4.80 -7.83
C LYS A 118 7.35 -6.01 -7.95
N ASN A 119 8.34 -6.11 -7.07
CA ASN A 119 9.20 -7.29 -6.98
C ASN A 119 8.40 -8.53 -6.52
N LEU A 120 7.49 -8.38 -5.55
CA LEU A 120 6.56 -9.44 -5.16
C LEU A 120 5.71 -9.91 -6.34
N GLU A 121 5.16 -8.98 -7.13
CA GLU A 121 4.36 -9.32 -8.31
C GLU A 121 5.18 -10.08 -9.35
N SER A 122 6.42 -9.66 -9.62
CA SER A 122 7.30 -10.32 -10.61
C SER A 122 7.76 -11.70 -10.18
N LEU A 123 8.01 -11.90 -8.88
CA LEU A 123 8.36 -13.20 -8.30
C LEU A 123 7.16 -14.14 -8.17
N GLY A 124 5.95 -13.59 -8.21
CA GLY A 124 4.70 -14.27 -7.93
C GLY A 124 4.33 -14.21 -6.45
N ILE A 125 3.09 -13.78 -6.17
CA ILE A 125 2.63 -13.49 -4.80
C ILE A 125 2.75 -14.68 -3.84
N ASN A 126 2.69 -15.92 -4.36
CA ASN A 126 2.78 -17.16 -3.59
C ASN A 126 4.17 -17.39 -2.96
N ILE A 127 5.16 -16.57 -3.29
CA ILE A 127 6.44 -16.56 -2.58
C ILE A 127 6.28 -16.21 -1.09
N ILE A 128 5.25 -15.42 -0.76
CA ILE A 128 4.84 -15.18 0.64
C ILE A 128 3.97 -16.35 1.06
N LYS A 129 4.51 -17.24 1.88
CA LYS A 129 3.84 -18.48 2.30
C LYS A 129 2.67 -18.22 3.24
N ASN A 130 2.77 -17.18 4.06
CA ASN A 130 1.70 -16.80 4.98
C ASN A 130 0.55 -16.13 4.22
N ASP A 131 -0.55 -16.86 4.05
CA ASP A 131 -1.75 -16.41 3.34
C ASP A 131 -2.33 -15.12 3.90
N SER A 132 -2.38 -15.00 5.23
CA SER A 132 -2.91 -13.81 5.91
C SER A 132 -2.03 -12.59 5.62
N LEU A 133 -0.70 -12.76 5.68
CA LEU A 133 0.25 -11.69 5.36
C LEU A 133 0.14 -11.27 3.88
N ARG A 134 0.09 -12.24 2.97
CA ARG A 134 -0.07 -12.02 1.53
C ARG A 134 -1.36 -11.24 1.21
N ILE A 135 -2.48 -11.59 1.85
CA ILE A 135 -3.75 -10.87 1.70
C ILE A 135 -3.66 -9.43 2.21
N LYS A 136 -3.01 -9.20 3.37
CA LYS A 136 -2.81 -7.84 3.89
C LYS A 136 -1.99 -6.97 2.95
N ILE A 137 -0.89 -7.51 2.41
CA ILE A 137 -0.02 -6.81 1.45
C ILE A 137 -0.80 -6.45 0.19
N THR A 138 -1.46 -7.43 -0.44
CA THR A 138 -2.22 -7.21 -1.67
C THR A 138 -3.37 -6.22 -1.46
N ASN A 139 -4.11 -6.32 -0.34
CA ASN A 139 -5.17 -5.36 -0.04
C ASN A 139 -4.64 -3.92 0.15
N LEU A 140 -3.50 -3.73 0.82
CA LEU A 140 -2.91 -2.40 0.98
C LEU A 140 -2.53 -1.80 -0.39
N TYR A 141 -1.73 -2.52 -1.17
CA TYR A 141 -1.14 -1.99 -2.40
C TYR A 141 -2.12 -1.95 -3.59
N SER A 142 -2.90 -3.01 -3.82
CA SER A 142 -3.80 -3.08 -4.97
C SER A 142 -5.13 -2.37 -4.75
N THR A 143 -5.58 -2.28 -3.50
CA THR A 143 -6.91 -1.71 -3.19
C THR A 143 -6.79 -0.34 -2.55
N ARG A 144 -6.15 -0.25 -1.38
CA ARG A 144 -6.20 0.99 -0.57
C ARG A 144 -5.36 2.11 -1.16
N TYR A 145 -4.16 1.78 -1.63
CA TYR A 145 -3.27 2.72 -2.31
C TYR A 145 -3.82 3.22 -3.65
N GLU A 146 -4.55 2.38 -4.39
CA GLU A 146 -5.20 2.81 -5.62
C GLU A 146 -6.46 3.64 -5.34
N TYR A 147 -7.19 3.31 -4.28
CA TYR A 147 -8.35 4.08 -3.85
C TYR A 147 -7.99 5.51 -3.44
N ILE A 148 -6.95 5.68 -2.62
CA ILE A 148 -6.52 7.02 -2.20
C ILE A 148 -5.97 7.83 -3.37
N ARG A 149 -5.23 7.19 -4.30
CA ARG A 149 -4.79 7.84 -5.54
C ARG A 149 -5.96 8.37 -6.36
N TYR A 150 -7.04 7.60 -6.49
CA TYR A 150 -8.25 8.04 -7.16
C TYR A 150 -8.91 9.24 -6.46
N ILE A 151 -8.97 9.22 -5.13
CA ILE A 151 -9.52 10.35 -4.37
C ILE A 151 -8.69 11.62 -4.60
N GLU A 152 -7.37 11.54 -4.54
CA GLU A 152 -6.47 12.69 -4.67
C GLU A 152 -6.41 13.25 -6.09
N GLN A 153 -6.10 12.40 -7.07
CA GLN A 153 -5.76 12.81 -8.43
C GLN A 153 -6.97 12.97 -9.33
N VAL A 154 -8.12 12.38 -8.96
CA VAL A 154 -9.34 12.46 -9.77
C VAL A 154 -10.39 13.30 -9.10
N ARG A 155 -10.74 13.00 -7.84
CA ARG A 155 -11.84 13.70 -7.17
C ARG A 155 -11.41 15.05 -6.61
N ASP A 156 -10.33 15.08 -5.85
CA ASP A 156 -9.86 16.28 -5.19
C ASP A 156 -9.28 17.29 -6.17
N GLU A 157 -8.34 16.86 -7.01
CA GLU A 157 -7.77 17.73 -8.03
C GLU A 157 -8.86 18.40 -8.90
N LYS A 158 -9.82 17.60 -9.41
CA LYS A 158 -10.96 18.13 -10.15
C LYS A 158 -11.77 19.14 -9.34
N PHE A 159 -12.06 18.83 -8.07
CA PHE A 159 -12.79 19.75 -7.19
C PHE A 159 -12.02 21.07 -6.95
N GLN A 160 -10.70 21.01 -6.74
CA GLN A 160 -9.87 22.21 -6.60
C GLN A 160 -9.95 23.08 -7.86
N TYR A 161 -9.78 22.49 -9.05
CA TYR A 161 -9.76 23.23 -10.31
C TYR A 161 -11.12 23.75 -10.73
N GLU A 162 -12.19 22.95 -10.59
CA GLU A 162 -13.50 23.29 -11.12
C GLU A 162 -14.38 24.05 -10.13
N GLN A 163 -14.12 23.93 -8.82
CA GLN A 163 -14.98 24.53 -7.80
C GLN A 163 -14.23 25.58 -6.96
N ILE A 164 -13.01 25.29 -6.50
CA ILE A 164 -12.28 26.20 -5.58
C ILE A 164 -11.62 27.36 -6.33
N ILE A 165 -10.85 27.09 -7.38
CA ILE A 165 -10.12 28.13 -8.13
C ILE A 165 -11.05 29.20 -8.72
N PRO A 166 -12.21 28.88 -9.31
CA PRO A 166 -13.15 29.90 -9.80
C PRO A 166 -13.64 30.83 -8.69
N GLN A 167 -13.91 30.30 -7.50
CA GLN A 167 -14.31 31.10 -6.35
C GLN A 167 -13.19 32.02 -5.86
N ILE A 168 -11.94 31.55 -5.89
CA ILE A 168 -10.77 32.38 -5.58
C ILE A 168 -10.65 33.52 -6.58
N ASN A 169 -10.66 33.23 -7.88
CA ASN A 169 -10.47 34.23 -8.93
C ASN A 169 -11.60 35.27 -8.96
N LYS A 170 -12.83 34.88 -8.63
CA LYS A 170 -14.00 35.77 -8.59
C LYS A 170 -14.00 36.68 -7.36
N ASN A 171 -13.62 36.16 -6.19
CA ASN A 171 -13.91 36.82 -4.92
C ASN A 171 -12.67 37.31 -4.16
N LEU A 172 -11.47 36.82 -4.50
CA LEU A 172 -10.22 37.11 -3.79
C LEU A 172 -9.21 37.77 -4.73
N ARG A 173 -8.32 38.59 -4.15
CA ARG A 173 -7.15 39.18 -4.82
C ARG A 173 -5.88 38.78 -4.11
N LEU A 174 -4.79 38.68 -4.88
CA LEU A 174 -3.45 38.42 -4.35
C LEU A 174 -2.80 39.74 -3.87
N THR A 175 -2.23 39.74 -2.67
CA THR A 175 -1.49 40.88 -2.13
C THR A 175 -0.03 40.87 -2.57
N SER A 176 0.68 41.97 -2.28
CA SER A 176 2.14 42.07 -2.41
C SER A 176 2.90 40.99 -1.63
N GLU A 177 2.35 40.49 -0.52
CA GLU A 177 2.95 39.42 0.28
C GLU A 177 2.62 38.01 -0.24
N ASN A 178 2.04 37.88 -1.44
CA ASN A 178 1.55 36.61 -1.99
C ASN A 178 0.48 35.93 -1.13
N LEU A 179 -0.33 36.71 -0.42
CA LEU A 179 -1.47 36.22 0.35
C LEU A 179 -2.78 36.57 -0.36
N TYR A 180 -3.78 35.70 -0.28
CA TYR A 180 -5.13 36.01 -0.75
C TYR A 180 -5.91 36.78 0.29
N GLN A 181 -6.66 37.79 -0.17
CA GLN A 181 -7.62 38.52 0.65
C GLN A 181 -8.94 38.74 -0.11
N PRO A 182 -10.07 38.93 0.56
CA PRO A 182 -11.34 39.29 -0.08
C PRO A 182 -11.22 40.58 -0.90
N ILE A 183 -11.83 40.60 -2.08
CA ILE A 183 -11.97 41.84 -2.87
C ILE A 183 -12.90 42.80 -2.12
N ASN A 184 -14.07 42.30 -1.73
CA ASN A 184 -15.05 42.94 -0.87
C ASN A 184 -15.53 41.94 0.20
N PHE A 185 -15.14 42.15 1.45
CA PHE A 185 -15.48 41.23 2.53
C PHE A 185 -16.97 41.22 2.87
N GLU A 186 -17.64 42.37 2.84
CA GLU A 186 -19.08 42.45 3.17
C GLU A 186 -19.90 41.63 2.18
N GLU A 187 -19.62 41.78 0.88
CA GLU A 187 -20.26 41.00 -0.18
C GLU A 187 -19.93 39.50 -0.05
N LEU A 188 -18.65 39.16 0.13
CA LEU A 188 -18.22 37.77 0.30
C LEU A 188 -18.86 37.10 1.52
N SER A 189 -19.06 37.84 2.61
CA SER A 189 -19.72 37.35 3.83
C SER A 189 -21.19 37.00 3.61
N ARG A 190 -21.84 37.54 2.58
CA ARG A 190 -23.22 37.22 2.18
C ARG A 190 -23.30 36.22 1.02
N ASN A 191 -22.16 35.83 0.44
CA ASN A 191 -22.09 34.92 -0.69
C ASN A 191 -22.27 33.45 -0.25
N ASN A 192 -23.49 32.94 -0.39
CA ASN A 192 -23.84 31.55 -0.04
C ASN A 192 -23.17 30.50 -0.94
N GLU A 193 -22.89 30.84 -2.20
CA GLU A 193 -22.19 29.96 -3.14
C GLU A 193 -20.76 29.71 -2.66
N PHE A 194 -20.02 30.78 -2.36
CA PHE A 194 -18.66 30.70 -1.81
C PHE A 194 -18.62 29.86 -0.53
N LYS A 195 -19.49 30.17 0.44
CA LYS A 195 -19.58 29.42 1.71
C LYS A 195 -19.85 27.93 1.48
N SER A 196 -20.77 27.60 0.57
CA SER A 196 -21.10 26.21 0.22
C SER A 196 -19.90 25.47 -0.35
N VAL A 197 -19.16 26.09 -1.28
CA VAL A 197 -17.95 25.50 -1.88
C VAL A 197 -16.87 25.26 -0.82
N ILE A 198 -16.61 26.23 0.07
CA ILE A 198 -15.63 26.06 1.16
C ILE A 198 -16.07 24.98 2.15
N LYS A 199 -17.38 24.83 2.39
CA LYS A 199 -17.93 23.77 3.26
C LYS A 199 -17.70 22.40 2.64
N LEU A 200 -18.01 22.23 1.35
CA LEU A 200 -17.72 21.01 0.61
C LEU A 200 -16.22 20.67 0.62
N ASN A 201 -15.36 21.68 0.53
CA ASN A 201 -13.92 21.48 0.66
C ASN A 201 -13.51 20.98 2.06
N CYS A 202 -14.14 21.48 3.13
CA CYS A 202 -13.95 20.97 4.48
C CYS A 202 -14.34 19.49 4.59
N ASP A 203 -15.50 19.12 4.03
CA ASP A 203 -16.00 17.75 4.08
C ASP A 203 -15.07 16.81 3.31
N LEU A 204 -14.56 17.24 2.15
CA LEU A 204 -13.58 16.49 1.37
C LEU A 204 -12.24 16.34 2.11
N ARG A 205 -11.70 17.42 2.72
CA ARG A 205 -10.48 17.33 3.55
C ARG A 205 -10.66 16.32 4.67
N ASN A 206 -11.78 16.40 5.39
CA ASN A 206 -12.07 15.53 6.52
C ASN A 206 -12.15 14.05 6.08
N TYR A 207 -12.80 13.81 4.94
CA TYR A 207 -12.89 12.48 4.35
C TYR A 207 -11.52 11.91 3.95
N ILE A 208 -10.65 12.72 3.35
CA ILE A 208 -9.28 12.33 3.01
C ILE A 208 -8.46 12.04 4.27
N ILE A 209 -8.55 12.87 5.31
CA ILE A 209 -7.87 12.65 6.60
C ILE A 209 -8.28 11.31 7.22
N ILE A 210 -9.58 11.00 7.24
CA ILE A 210 -10.07 9.72 7.76
C ILE A 210 -9.50 8.56 6.94
N THR A 211 -9.53 8.68 5.61
CA THR A 211 -9.01 7.63 4.71
C THR A 211 -7.51 7.41 4.92
N TYR A 212 -6.72 8.47 5.09
CA TYR A 212 -5.30 8.35 5.43
C TYR A 212 -5.07 7.71 6.79
N LYS A 213 -5.83 8.07 7.83
CA LYS A 213 -5.69 7.45 9.16
C LYS A 213 -6.00 5.95 9.13
N ASP A 214 -6.96 5.53 8.30
CA ASP A 214 -7.22 4.11 8.07
C ASP A 214 -6.02 3.42 7.40
N ILE A 215 -5.42 4.06 6.39
CA ILE A 215 -4.23 3.53 5.70
C ILE A 215 -3.03 3.49 6.65
N GLU A 216 -2.82 4.51 7.48
CA GLU A 216 -1.77 4.59 8.49
C GLU A 216 -1.83 3.40 9.45
N LYS A 217 -3.06 3.08 9.92
CA LYS A 217 -3.32 1.91 10.74
C LYS A 217 -2.98 0.62 10.00
N MET A 218 -3.39 0.48 8.75
CA MET A 218 -3.10 -0.71 7.93
C MET A 218 -1.60 -0.91 7.69
N ILE A 219 -0.86 0.17 7.41
CA ILE A 219 0.60 0.14 7.26
C ILE A 219 1.25 -0.33 8.57
N THR A 220 0.83 0.25 9.70
CA THR A 220 1.36 -0.09 11.03
C THR A 220 1.12 -1.56 11.37
N GLU A 221 -0.10 -2.06 11.14
CA GLU A 221 -0.46 -3.46 11.36
C GLU A 221 0.30 -4.41 10.43
N LEU A 222 0.56 -4.00 9.18
CA LEU A 222 1.31 -4.79 8.23
C LEU A 222 2.80 -4.85 8.59
N ILE A 223 3.42 -3.73 8.97
CA ILE A 223 4.79 -3.70 9.48
C ILE A 223 4.93 -4.68 10.65
N HIS A 224 4.01 -4.64 11.61
CA HIS A 224 4.05 -5.55 12.75
C HIS A 224 3.88 -7.02 12.34
N ALA A 225 2.99 -7.33 11.40
CA ALA A 225 2.82 -8.68 10.89
C ALA A 225 4.07 -9.20 10.18
N ILE A 226 4.76 -8.34 9.41
CA ILE A 226 6.04 -8.68 8.76
C ILE A 226 7.11 -8.97 9.82
N GLU A 227 7.20 -8.17 10.89
CA GLU A 227 8.16 -8.40 11.96
C GLU A 227 7.96 -9.73 12.69
N LEU A 228 6.71 -10.13 12.91
CA LEU A 228 6.38 -11.43 13.50
C LEU A 228 6.81 -12.58 12.58
N GLU A 229 6.47 -12.50 11.30
CA GLU A 229 6.86 -13.49 10.30
C GLU A 229 8.39 -13.64 10.22
N LEU A 230 9.12 -12.53 10.21
CA LEU A 230 10.58 -12.53 10.20
C LEU A 230 11.21 -13.09 11.49
N LYS A 231 10.54 -12.94 12.65
CA LYS A 231 11.00 -13.53 13.92
C LYS A 231 10.79 -15.04 13.94
N ASP A 232 9.66 -15.51 13.44
CA ASP A 232 9.37 -16.95 13.42
C ASP A 232 10.27 -17.71 12.44
N LYS A 233 10.70 -17.07 11.34
CA LYS A 233 11.70 -17.62 10.41
C LYS A 233 13.12 -17.73 10.97
N LYS A 234 13.43 -17.07 12.10
CA LYS A 234 14.75 -17.13 12.76
C LYS A 234 14.86 -18.23 13.82
N LYS A 235 13.74 -18.85 14.20
CA LYS A 235 13.68 -19.99 15.13
C LYS A 235 13.91 -21.29 14.39
#